data_AF-A0A955DAU6-F1
#
_entry.id   AF-A0A955DAU6-F1
#
_cell.length_a   1.000
_cell.length_b   1.000
_cell.length_c   1.000
_cell.angle_alpha   90.00
_cell.angle_beta   90.00
_cell.angle_gamma   90.00
#
_symmetry.space_group_name_H-M   'P 1'
#
loop_
_entity.id
_entity.type
_entity.pdbx_description
1 polymer ?
#
loop_
_entity_poly.entity_id
_entity_poly.type
_entity_poly.pdbx_seq_one_letter_code
_entity_poly.pdbx_strand_id
1 'polypeptide(L)'
;MLDLAPWLVFVVLLVVQRVVDTLAFRHFALPQRCYHRDVILLGLLSRPRAAALAAGLVLAPLAWALGATLGWTPEPPGWARLDPSGWLRVPFLAAIGVVAWSLVGQARNHYYGRWHALDRLAVLASCAACAATPAAAPLALVCSLAFVMQLNYPHGLYHSWTEKRPLYEALVLLAAAAWLGPLVRVEGWMLVAGLGVSLATAYVYPAVSKLTLGRPWTWAIHNRMEALTVSSAHKGWMWWWPTKRVAGMVRPLA
;
A
#
# COMPACT_ATOMS: atom_id res chain seq x y z
N MET A 1 8.42 10.97 -25.69
CA MET A 1 9.07 10.17 -24.63
C MET A 1 10.38 10.84 -24.31
N LEU A 2 10.67 11.11 -23.03
CA LEU A 2 11.92 11.74 -22.63
C LEU A 2 13.02 10.67 -22.59
N ASP A 3 14.16 10.96 -23.22
CA ASP A 3 15.33 10.09 -23.20
C ASP A 3 16.18 10.42 -21.97
N LEU A 4 15.85 9.77 -20.85
CA LEU A 4 16.56 9.91 -19.59
C LEU A 4 17.38 8.65 -19.33
N ALA A 5 18.57 8.82 -18.73
CA ALA A 5 19.37 7.68 -18.30
C ALA A 5 18.56 6.80 -17.33
N PRO A 6 18.61 5.45 -17.46
CA PRO A 6 17.82 4.53 -16.64
C PRO A 6 17.94 4.76 -15.12
N TRP A 7 19.16 5.04 -14.64
CA TRP A 7 19.40 5.31 -13.22
C TRP A 7 18.70 6.59 -12.73
N LEU A 8 18.56 7.61 -13.59
CA LEU A 8 17.87 8.85 -13.25
C LEU A 8 16.36 8.61 -13.12
N VAL A 9 15.78 7.82 -14.02
CA VAL A 9 14.37 7.39 -13.93
C VAL A 9 14.12 6.64 -12.63
N PHE A 10 15.03 5.74 -12.24
CA PHE A 10 14.94 5.03 -10.98
C PHE A 10 14.98 5.97 -9.75
N VAL A 11 15.89 6.96 -9.74
CA VAL A 11 15.94 7.97 -8.67
C VAL A 11 14.64 8.78 -8.61
N VAL A 12 14.11 9.21 -9.76
CA VAL A 12 12.83 9.94 -9.84
C VAL A 12 11.68 9.10 -9.27
N LEU A 13 11.63 7.80 -9.59
CA LEU A 13 10.62 6.90 -9.04
C LEU A 13 10.67 6.84 -7.51
N LEU A 14 11.86 6.71 -6.92
CA LEU A 14 12.04 6.68 -5.46
C LEU A 14 11.68 8.03 -4.81
N VAL A 15 12.02 9.14 -5.45
CA VAL A 15 11.66 10.49 -4.96
C VAL A 15 10.15 10.69 -5.01
N VAL A 16 9.50 10.39 -6.14
CA VAL A 16 8.04 10.47 -6.28
C VAL A 16 7.38 9.58 -5.25
N GLN A 17 7.88 8.35 -5.06
CA GLN A 17 7.39 7.44 -4.03
C GLN A 17 7.43 8.09 -2.66
N ARG A 18 8.57 8.68 -2.27
CA ARG A 18 8.72 9.28 -0.95
C ARG A 18 7.84 10.53 -0.75
N VAL A 19 7.70 11.35 -1.79
CA VAL A 19 6.85 12.54 -1.77
C VAL A 19 5.37 12.13 -1.65
N VAL A 20 4.91 11.20 -2.48
CA VAL A 20 3.53 10.72 -2.46
C VAL A 20 3.19 10.09 -1.12
N ASP A 21 4.08 9.23 -0.59
CA ASP A 21 3.95 8.65 0.74
C ASP A 21 3.78 9.75 1.81
N THR A 22 4.70 10.71 1.86
CA THR A 22 4.66 11.82 2.84
C THR A 22 3.38 12.65 2.73
N LEU A 23 2.96 13.01 1.51
CA LEU A 23 1.77 13.83 1.27
C LEU A 23 0.48 13.06 1.54
N ALA A 24 0.41 11.79 1.13
CA ALA A 24 -0.72 10.92 1.35
C ALA A 24 -1.03 10.82 2.84
N PHE A 25 -0.06 10.46 3.68
CA PHE A 25 -0.30 10.34 5.12
C PHE A 25 -0.69 11.68 5.77
N ARG A 26 -0.08 12.79 5.33
CA ARG A 26 -0.41 14.12 5.87
C ARG A 26 -1.84 14.55 5.54
N HIS A 27 -2.32 14.23 4.34
CA HIS A 27 -3.60 14.75 3.84
C HIS A 27 -4.76 13.76 3.90
N PHE A 28 -4.49 12.45 3.92
CA PHE A 28 -5.51 11.40 4.03
C PHE A 28 -5.89 11.10 5.48
N ALA A 29 -5.22 11.67 6.49
CA ALA A 29 -5.75 11.65 7.85
C ALA A 29 -7.18 12.20 7.82
N LEU A 30 -8.15 11.48 8.39
CA LEU A 30 -9.56 11.87 8.35
C LEU A 30 -9.99 12.46 9.70
N PRO A 31 -10.92 13.42 9.74
CA PRO A 31 -11.45 13.92 10.99
C PRO A 31 -12.30 12.82 11.65
N GLN A 32 -12.36 12.81 12.99
CA GLN A 32 -12.99 11.74 13.77
C GLN A 32 -14.40 11.37 13.28
N ARG A 33 -15.20 12.38 12.93
CA ARG A 33 -16.57 12.23 12.40
C ARG A 33 -16.69 11.34 11.16
N CYS A 34 -15.63 11.23 10.33
CA CYS A 34 -15.65 10.42 9.12
C CYS A 34 -15.54 8.93 9.42
N TYR A 35 -14.99 8.53 10.57
CA TYR A 35 -14.87 7.11 10.95
C TYR A 35 -16.21 6.49 11.38
N HIS A 36 -17.23 7.31 11.63
CA HIS A 36 -18.60 6.86 11.90
C HIS A 36 -19.43 6.64 10.63
N ARG A 37 -18.87 6.85 9.43
CA ARG A 37 -19.57 6.61 8.16
C ARG A 37 -19.42 5.17 7.69
N ASP A 38 -20.41 4.67 6.98
CA ASP A 38 -20.39 3.30 6.42
C ASP A 38 -19.47 3.16 5.20
N VAL A 39 -19.23 4.27 4.50
CA VAL A 39 -18.31 4.38 3.36
C VAL A 39 -17.35 5.53 3.60
N ILE A 40 -16.08 5.21 3.71
CA ILE A 40 -15.04 6.18 4.07
C ILE A 40 -14.49 6.91 2.87
N LEU A 41 -14.58 6.32 1.68
CA LEU A 41 -14.32 7.04 0.44
C LEU A 41 -15.16 8.33 0.34
N LEU A 42 -16.40 8.32 0.84
CA LEU A 42 -17.23 9.53 0.94
C LEU A 42 -16.72 10.52 2.00
N GLY A 43 -16.07 10.03 3.05
CA GLY A 43 -15.35 10.85 4.02
C GLY A 43 -14.15 11.57 3.40
N LEU A 44 -13.45 10.93 2.45
CA LEU A 44 -12.34 11.54 1.72
C LEU A 44 -12.80 12.73 0.86
N LEU A 45 -13.94 12.57 0.17
CA LEU A 45 -14.56 13.63 -0.63
C LEU A 45 -14.97 14.86 0.20
N SER A 46 -15.22 14.67 1.50
CA SER A 46 -15.53 15.79 2.41
C SER A 46 -14.31 16.64 2.80
N ARG A 47 -13.10 16.27 2.36
CA ARG A 47 -11.87 17.05 2.59
C ARG A 47 -11.31 17.56 1.26
N PRO A 48 -11.38 18.86 0.95
CA PRO A 48 -11.03 19.39 -0.37
C PRO A 48 -9.59 19.08 -0.78
N ARG A 49 -8.64 19.12 0.17
CA ARG A 49 -7.22 18.78 -0.11
C ARG A 49 -7.02 17.29 -0.37
N ALA A 50 -7.66 16.41 0.40
CA ALA A 50 -7.55 14.96 0.20
C ALA A 50 -8.28 14.54 -1.09
N ALA A 51 -9.46 15.10 -1.34
CA ALA A 51 -10.22 14.91 -2.57
C ALA A 51 -9.43 15.41 -3.79
N ALA A 52 -8.81 16.60 -3.72
CA ALA A 52 -7.96 17.11 -4.80
C ALA A 52 -6.72 16.26 -5.03
N LEU A 53 -6.07 15.76 -3.96
CA LEU A 53 -4.92 14.85 -4.09
C LEU A 53 -5.33 13.50 -4.70
N ALA A 54 -6.44 12.91 -4.23
CA ALA A 54 -6.99 11.68 -4.79
C ALA A 54 -7.44 11.86 -6.24
N ALA A 55 -8.13 12.95 -6.55
CA ALA A 55 -8.53 13.31 -7.89
C ALA A 55 -7.29 13.53 -8.78
N GLY A 56 -6.25 14.20 -8.29
CA GLY A 56 -4.98 14.33 -8.99
C GLY A 56 -4.39 12.96 -9.31
N LEU A 57 -4.27 12.09 -8.30
CA LEU A 57 -3.73 10.73 -8.42
C LEU A 57 -4.54 9.82 -9.36
N VAL A 58 -5.85 10.02 -9.49
CA VAL A 58 -6.78 9.14 -10.22
C VAL A 58 -7.20 9.72 -11.57
N LEU A 59 -7.56 11.00 -11.65
CA LEU A 59 -8.09 11.62 -12.85
C LEU A 59 -7.03 11.87 -13.90
N ALA A 60 -5.79 12.20 -13.54
CA ALA A 60 -4.75 12.38 -14.56
C ALA A 60 -4.38 11.10 -15.32
N PRO A 61 -4.21 9.92 -14.69
CA PRO A 61 -3.95 8.68 -15.42
C PRO A 61 -5.20 8.18 -16.15
N LEU A 62 -6.40 8.44 -15.61
CA LEU A 62 -7.66 8.16 -16.32
C LEU A 62 -7.86 9.07 -17.54
N ALA A 63 -7.61 10.37 -17.40
CA ALA A 63 -7.70 11.33 -18.50
C ALA A 63 -6.66 11.02 -19.58
N TRP A 64 -5.47 10.58 -19.18
CA TRP A 64 -4.47 10.07 -20.12
C TRP A 64 -4.95 8.79 -20.82
N ALA A 65 -5.46 7.81 -20.06
CA ALA A 65 -5.96 6.56 -20.63
C ALA A 65 -7.12 6.82 -21.60
N LEU A 66 -8.05 7.71 -21.23
CA LEU A 66 -9.18 8.13 -22.06
C LEU A 66 -8.70 8.89 -23.31
N GLY A 67 -7.80 9.86 -23.15
CA GLY A 67 -7.18 10.58 -24.26
C GLY A 67 -6.51 9.62 -25.24
N ALA A 68 -5.89 8.55 -24.75
CA ALA A 68 -5.25 7.57 -25.61
C ALA A 68 -6.26 6.66 -26.31
N THR A 69 -7.35 6.27 -25.64
CA THR A 69 -8.47 5.56 -26.32
C THR A 69 -9.16 6.40 -27.38
N LEU A 70 -9.18 7.73 -27.21
CA LEU A 70 -9.75 8.68 -28.17
C LEU A 70 -8.76 9.13 -29.25
N GLY A 71 -7.52 8.60 -29.24
CA GLY A 71 -6.47 8.95 -30.20
C GLY A 71 -5.83 10.34 -29.99
N TRP A 72 -6.10 11.02 -28.88
CA TRP A 72 -5.59 12.35 -28.55
C TRP A 72 -4.20 12.31 -27.90
N THR A 73 -3.84 11.20 -27.28
CA THR A 73 -2.52 11.00 -26.65
C THR A 73 -1.92 9.69 -27.12
N PRO A 74 -0.57 9.54 -27.09
CA PRO A 74 0.07 8.26 -27.35
C PRO A 74 -0.49 7.19 -26.42
N GLU A 75 -0.57 5.96 -26.95
CA GLU A 75 -1.23 4.77 -26.39
C GLU A 75 -1.29 4.71 -24.84
N PRO A 76 -2.42 4.24 -24.28
CA PRO A 76 -2.60 4.21 -22.84
C PRO A 76 -1.49 3.37 -22.19
N PRO A 77 -1.12 3.63 -20.92
CA PRO A 77 -0.21 2.77 -20.16
C PRO A 77 -0.88 1.42 -19.92
N GLY A 78 -0.84 0.57 -20.96
CA GLY A 78 -1.26 -0.82 -20.93
C GLY A 78 -0.08 -1.72 -20.63
N TRP A 79 -0.39 -2.96 -20.28
CA TRP A 79 0.63 -3.95 -19.96
C TRP A 79 1.63 -4.20 -21.09
N ALA A 80 1.20 -4.15 -22.35
CA ALA A 80 2.08 -4.34 -23.50
C ALA A 80 3.21 -3.30 -23.55
N ARG A 81 2.96 -2.08 -23.04
CA ARG A 81 3.93 -0.99 -23.03
C ARG A 81 4.82 -1.01 -21.80
N LEU A 82 4.25 -1.26 -20.63
CA LEU A 82 4.99 -1.33 -19.36
C LEU A 82 5.86 -2.60 -19.29
N ASP A 83 5.37 -3.70 -19.85
CA ASP A 83 5.98 -5.02 -19.77
C ASP A 83 5.74 -5.83 -21.05
N PRO A 84 6.49 -5.53 -22.13
CA PRO A 84 6.39 -6.26 -23.40
C PRO A 84 6.66 -7.76 -23.23
N SER A 85 7.53 -8.11 -22.28
CA SER A 85 7.95 -9.47 -21.97
C SER A 85 6.98 -10.26 -21.09
N GLY A 86 6.02 -9.60 -20.45
CA GLY A 86 5.03 -10.22 -19.56
C GLY A 86 5.54 -10.66 -18.18
N TRP A 87 6.85 -10.59 -17.91
CA TRP A 87 7.41 -11.07 -16.64
C TRP A 87 7.13 -10.13 -15.46
N LEU A 88 7.02 -8.82 -15.68
CA LEU A 88 6.72 -7.83 -14.62
C LEU A 88 5.29 -7.91 -14.11
N ARG A 89 4.37 -8.43 -14.93
CA ARG A 89 2.99 -8.69 -14.50
C ARG A 89 2.94 -9.53 -13.23
N VAL A 90 3.82 -10.53 -13.12
CA VAL A 90 3.83 -11.47 -11.98
C VAL A 90 4.16 -10.77 -10.66
N PRO A 91 5.35 -10.15 -10.46
CA PRO A 91 5.68 -9.47 -9.22
C PRO A 91 4.76 -8.28 -8.94
N PHE A 92 4.29 -7.57 -9.97
CA PHE A 92 3.33 -6.48 -9.81
C PHE A 92 1.99 -6.98 -9.25
N LEU A 93 1.39 -7.99 -9.88
CA LEU A 93 0.11 -8.54 -9.42
C LEU A 93 0.25 -9.29 -8.10
N ALA A 94 1.40 -9.92 -7.84
CA ALA A 94 1.71 -10.47 -6.53
C ALA A 94 1.70 -9.39 -5.45
N ALA A 95 2.38 -8.25 -5.68
CA ALA A 95 2.38 -7.13 -4.73
C ALA A 95 0.96 -6.55 -4.51
N ILE A 96 0.20 -6.33 -5.59
CA ILE A 96 -1.21 -5.89 -5.52
C ILE A 96 -2.07 -6.91 -4.76
N GLY A 97 -1.90 -8.20 -5.02
CA GLY A 97 -2.61 -9.28 -4.35
C GLY A 97 -2.31 -9.34 -2.85
N VAL A 98 -1.04 -9.22 -2.46
CA VAL A 98 -0.63 -9.16 -1.05
C VAL A 98 -1.24 -7.93 -0.36
N VAL A 99 -1.26 -6.77 -1.02
CA VAL A 99 -1.94 -5.58 -0.50
C VAL A 99 -3.42 -5.86 -0.28
N ALA A 100 -4.13 -6.31 -1.31
CA ALA A 100 -5.56 -6.57 -1.25
C ALA A 100 -5.89 -7.55 -0.13
N TRP A 101 -5.15 -8.65 -0.05
CA TRP A 101 -5.26 -9.64 1.02
C TRP A 101 -5.01 -9.03 2.41
N SER A 102 -3.93 -8.27 2.57
CA SER A 102 -3.55 -7.67 3.85
C SER A 102 -4.55 -6.63 4.37
N LEU A 103 -5.37 -6.04 3.49
CA LEU A 103 -6.40 -5.06 3.83
C LEU A 103 -7.73 -5.75 4.07
N VAL A 104 -8.14 -6.61 3.13
CA VAL A 104 -9.44 -7.27 3.13
C VAL A 104 -9.51 -8.40 4.14
N GLY A 105 -8.37 -8.97 4.54
CA GLY A 105 -8.28 -9.99 5.58
C GLY A 105 -8.26 -9.44 7.01
N GLN A 106 -8.20 -8.12 7.21
CA GLN A 106 -8.15 -7.57 8.57
C GLN A 106 -9.45 -7.82 9.32
N ALA A 107 -9.37 -8.06 10.62
CA ALA A 107 -10.56 -8.20 11.45
C ALA A 107 -11.43 -6.92 11.43
N ARG A 108 -12.67 -7.04 11.91
CA ARG A 108 -13.59 -5.91 12.14
C ARG A 108 -12.86 -4.80 12.89
N ASN A 109 -13.08 -3.53 12.52
CA ASN A 109 -12.52 -2.41 13.25
C ASN A 109 -13.08 -2.45 14.68
N HIS A 110 -12.22 -2.71 15.66
CA HIS A 110 -12.61 -2.98 17.04
C HIS A 110 -13.13 -1.72 17.74
N TYR A 111 -12.63 -0.53 17.37
CA TYR A 111 -13.02 0.75 17.98
C TYR A 111 -14.44 1.17 17.60
N TYR A 112 -14.85 0.91 16.36
CA TYR A 112 -16.18 1.32 15.87
C TYR A 112 -17.15 0.16 15.74
N GLY A 113 -16.70 -1.07 15.96
CA GLY A 113 -17.50 -2.26 15.75
C GLY A 113 -18.04 -2.31 14.33
N ARG A 114 -17.23 -2.09 13.30
CA ARG A 114 -17.72 -2.10 11.90
C ARG A 114 -16.79 -2.84 10.96
N TRP A 115 -17.39 -3.45 9.93
CA TRP A 115 -16.70 -4.31 8.96
C TRP A 115 -16.21 -3.56 7.71
N HIS A 116 -16.85 -2.44 7.34
CA HIS A 116 -16.51 -1.64 6.16
C HIS A 116 -16.50 -2.44 4.86
N ALA A 117 -17.57 -3.22 4.66
CA ALA A 117 -17.69 -4.12 3.51
C ALA A 117 -17.56 -3.37 2.18
N LEU A 118 -18.16 -2.18 2.06
CA LEU A 118 -18.10 -1.36 0.85
C LEU A 118 -16.68 -0.84 0.56
N ASP A 119 -15.94 -0.39 1.58
CA ASP A 119 -14.55 0.05 1.41
C ASP A 119 -13.63 -1.13 1.03
N ARG A 120 -13.85 -2.33 1.61
CA ARG A 120 -13.13 -3.56 1.22
C ARG A 120 -13.42 -3.97 -0.21
N LEU A 121 -14.69 -3.91 -0.63
CA LEU A 121 -15.08 -4.18 -2.01
C LEU A 121 -14.43 -3.18 -2.97
N ALA A 122 -14.35 -1.89 -2.59
CA ALA A 122 -13.65 -0.88 -3.40
C ALA A 122 -12.15 -1.17 -3.51
N VAL A 123 -11.49 -1.59 -2.42
CA VAL A 123 -10.09 -2.05 -2.46
C VAL A 123 -9.93 -3.27 -3.36
N LEU A 124 -10.76 -4.31 -3.19
CA LEU A 124 -10.71 -5.51 -4.04
C LEU A 124 -10.92 -5.18 -5.52
N ALA A 125 -11.96 -4.39 -5.83
CA ALA A 125 -12.30 -4.03 -7.21
C ALA A 125 -11.19 -3.21 -7.87
N SER A 126 -10.64 -2.23 -7.15
CA SER A 126 -9.53 -1.41 -7.67
C SER A 126 -8.24 -2.21 -7.83
N CYS A 127 -7.91 -3.11 -6.89
CA CYS A 127 -6.78 -4.03 -7.04
C CYS A 127 -7.00 -5.04 -8.19
N ALA A 128 -8.21 -5.56 -8.38
CA ALA A 128 -8.54 -6.44 -9.50
C ALA A 128 -8.43 -5.71 -10.85
N ALA A 129 -8.82 -4.43 -10.90
CA ALA A 129 -8.66 -3.60 -12.11
C ALA A 129 -7.19 -3.47 -12.53
N CYS A 130 -6.23 -3.55 -11.60
CA CYS A 130 -4.80 -3.59 -11.92
C CYS A 130 -4.40 -4.81 -12.77
N ALA A 131 -5.14 -5.92 -12.68
CA ALA A 131 -4.91 -7.08 -13.56
C ALA A 131 -5.23 -6.75 -15.02
N ALA A 132 -6.26 -5.95 -15.26
CA ALA A 132 -6.62 -5.50 -16.60
C ALA A 132 -5.66 -4.41 -17.11
N THR A 133 -5.28 -3.45 -16.26
CA THR A 133 -4.41 -2.35 -16.66
C THR A 133 -3.56 -1.81 -15.50
N PRO A 134 -2.25 -1.59 -15.68
CA PRO A 134 -1.41 -0.99 -14.64
C PRO A 134 -1.83 0.46 -14.34
N ALA A 135 -2.53 1.14 -15.25
CA ALA A 135 -3.11 2.46 -15.05
C ALA A 135 -4.11 2.53 -13.88
N ALA A 136 -4.64 1.39 -13.42
CA ALA A 136 -5.54 1.33 -12.27
C ALA A 136 -4.80 1.36 -10.92
N ALA A 137 -3.48 1.19 -10.88
CA ALA A 137 -2.69 1.22 -9.64
C ALA A 137 -2.88 2.48 -8.78
N PRO A 138 -3.01 3.70 -9.35
CA PRO A 138 -3.28 4.90 -8.55
C PRO A 138 -4.66 4.89 -7.88
N LEU A 139 -5.67 4.32 -8.54
CA LEU A 139 -6.98 4.11 -7.92
C LEU A 139 -6.89 3.10 -6.77
N ALA A 140 -6.19 1.98 -6.98
CA ALA A 140 -5.92 1.01 -5.93
C ALA A 140 -5.17 1.63 -4.75
N LEU A 141 -4.21 2.51 -5.00
CA LEU A 141 -3.49 3.26 -3.98
C LEU A 141 -4.43 4.16 -3.17
N VAL A 142 -5.27 4.97 -3.82
CA VAL A 142 -6.21 5.88 -3.14
C VAL A 142 -7.22 5.11 -2.28
N CYS A 143 -7.83 4.05 -2.82
CA CYS A 143 -8.76 3.20 -2.08
C CYS A 143 -8.07 2.56 -0.87
N SER A 144 -6.86 2.03 -1.08
CA SER A 144 -6.06 1.40 -0.02
C SER A 144 -5.69 2.39 1.09
N LEU A 145 -5.22 3.60 0.74
CA LEU A 145 -4.87 4.64 1.69
C LEU A 145 -6.09 5.09 2.51
N ALA A 146 -7.24 5.30 1.87
CA ALA A 146 -8.47 5.70 2.55
C ALA A 146 -8.89 4.63 3.59
N PHE A 147 -8.87 3.36 3.20
CA PHE A 147 -9.20 2.24 4.08
C PHE A 147 -8.19 2.09 5.24
N VAL A 148 -6.94 2.42 5.00
CA VAL A 148 -5.86 2.28 6.00
C VAL A 148 -5.88 3.37 7.04
N MET A 149 -6.14 4.60 6.63
CA MET A 149 -6.34 5.72 7.55
C MET A 149 -7.51 5.49 8.50
N GLN A 150 -8.43 4.61 8.13
CA GLN A 150 -9.46 4.13 9.02
C GLN A 150 -8.96 3.21 10.12
N LEU A 151 -8.25 2.15 9.73
CA LEU A 151 -7.78 1.13 10.67
C LEU A 151 -6.77 1.69 11.67
N ASN A 152 -6.17 2.85 11.35
CA ASN A 152 -5.21 3.56 12.18
C ASN A 152 -5.81 4.47 13.25
N TYR A 153 -7.11 4.74 13.25
CA TYR A 153 -7.73 5.58 14.28
C TYR A 153 -7.94 4.81 15.59
N PRO A 154 -7.76 5.42 16.79
CA PRO A 154 -7.38 6.81 17.07
C PRO A 154 -5.89 7.10 17.01
N HIS A 155 -5.06 6.06 16.96
CA HIS A 155 -3.63 6.18 17.19
C HIS A 155 -2.94 7.09 16.18
N GLY A 156 -3.36 7.11 14.91
CA GLY A 156 -2.85 8.06 13.90
C GLY A 156 -1.35 7.96 13.62
N LEU A 157 -0.65 6.99 14.22
CA LEU A 157 0.81 6.88 14.21
C LEU A 157 1.26 6.05 13.02
N TYR A 158 1.62 6.74 11.93
CA TYR A 158 2.26 6.18 10.75
C TYR A 158 3.49 5.28 11.07
N HIS A 159 4.24 5.60 12.13
CA HIS A 159 5.45 4.88 12.52
C HIS A 159 5.23 3.52 13.21
N SER A 160 4.00 3.20 13.64
CA SER A 160 3.71 1.91 14.29
C SER A 160 3.35 0.80 13.29
N TRP A 161 3.32 1.10 11.98
CA TRP A 161 2.88 0.22 10.90
C TRP A 161 4.03 -0.35 10.07
N THR A 162 5.14 -0.68 10.73
CA THR A 162 6.35 -1.24 10.10
C THR A 162 6.09 -2.44 9.19
N GLU A 163 5.10 -3.26 9.48
CA GLU A 163 4.77 -4.46 8.67
C GLU A 163 3.97 -4.18 7.39
N LYS A 164 3.15 -3.13 7.36
CA LYS A 164 2.26 -2.80 6.22
C LYS A 164 2.86 -1.69 5.37
N ARG A 165 3.76 -0.89 5.94
CA ARG A 165 4.52 0.15 5.25
C ARG A 165 5.16 -0.33 3.94
N PRO A 166 5.90 -1.46 3.89
CA PRO A 166 6.48 -1.91 2.63
C PRO A 166 5.42 -2.28 1.58
N LEU A 167 4.22 -2.70 1.98
CA LEU A 167 3.11 -2.95 1.05
C LEU A 167 2.59 -1.65 0.43
N TYR A 168 2.49 -0.57 1.20
CA TYR A 168 2.11 0.74 0.65
C TYR A 168 3.21 1.35 -0.19
N GLU A 169 4.45 1.28 0.27
CA GLU A 169 5.60 1.75 -0.50
C GLU A 169 5.67 1.04 -1.85
N ALA A 170 5.38 -0.27 -1.89
CA ALA A 170 5.20 -1.02 -3.13
C ALA A 170 4.06 -0.45 -3.98
N LEU A 171 2.84 -0.26 -3.44
CA LEU A 171 1.73 0.34 -4.21
C LEU A 171 2.06 1.71 -4.78
N VAL A 172 2.72 2.56 -3.98
CA VAL A 172 3.10 3.91 -4.40
C VAL A 172 4.11 3.83 -5.53
N LEU A 173 5.12 2.96 -5.43
CA LEU A 173 6.10 2.75 -6.50
C LEU A 173 5.42 2.24 -7.78
N LEU A 174 4.52 1.27 -7.67
CA LEU A 174 3.77 0.73 -8.81
C LEU A 174 2.86 1.79 -9.45
N ALA A 175 2.18 2.59 -8.63
CA ALA A 175 1.38 3.72 -9.09
C ALA A 175 2.25 4.78 -9.78
N ALA A 176 3.40 5.12 -9.21
CA ALA A 176 4.36 6.07 -9.79
C ALA A 176 4.88 5.57 -11.14
N ALA A 177 5.19 4.29 -11.25
CA ALA A 177 5.62 3.68 -12.51
C ALA A 177 4.52 3.69 -13.57
N ALA A 178 3.27 3.39 -13.20
CA ALA A 178 2.13 3.49 -14.10
C ALA A 178 1.91 4.94 -14.58
N TRP A 179 2.17 5.92 -13.70
CA TRP A 179 2.09 7.36 -14.00
C TRP A 179 3.21 7.87 -14.90
N LEU A 180 4.44 7.45 -14.64
CA LEU A 180 5.63 7.93 -15.32
C LEU A 180 5.93 7.16 -16.61
N GLY A 181 5.47 5.90 -16.72
CA GLY A 181 5.69 5.04 -17.89
C GLY A 181 5.27 5.65 -19.25
N PRO A 182 4.25 6.52 -19.33
CA PRO A 182 3.96 7.26 -20.55
C PRO A 182 5.02 8.29 -20.94
N LEU A 183 5.72 8.87 -19.96
CA LEU A 183 6.68 9.96 -20.11
C LEU A 183 8.11 9.45 -20.30
N VAL A 184 8.49 8.42 -19.55
CA VAL A 184 9.84 7.85 -19.48
C VAL A 184 9.80 6.33 -19.59
N ARG A 185 10.87 5.73 -20.11
CA ARG A 185 11.00 4.27 -20.16
C ARG A 185 11.28 3.73 -18.75
N VAL A 186 10.31 3.04 -18.17
CA VAL A 186 10.46 2.33 -16.89
C VAL A 186 10.87 0.89 -17.20
N GLU A 187 12.06 0.50 -16.76
CA GLU A 187 12.54 -0.87 -16.95
C GLU A 187 12.19 -1.73 -15.75
N GLY A 188 12.01 -3.03 -15.99
CA GLY A 188 11.52 -3.92 -14.96
C GLY A 188 12.45 -4.09 -13.76
N TRP A 189 13.77 -4.05 -13.98
CA TRP A 189 14.73 -4.11 -12.88
C TRP A 189 14.57 -2.94 -11.92
N MET A 190 14.12 -1.76 -12.39
CA MET A 190 13.86 -0.59 -11.54
C MET A 190 12.73 -0.86 -10.55
N LEU A 191 11.68 -1.56 -10.99
CA LEU A 191 10.57 -1.95 -10.14
C LEU A 191 11.00 -2.98 -9.11
N VAL A 192 11.70 -4.03 -9.55
CA VAL A 192 12.21 -5.07 -8.65
C VAL A 192 13.18 -4.48 -7.62
N ALA A 193 14.13 -3.65 -8.06
CA ALA A 193 15.07 -2.98 -7.19
C ALA A 193 14.35 -2.03 -6.22
N GLY A 194 13.40 -1.23 -6.69
CA GLY A 194 12.64 -0.30 -5.84
C GLY A 194 11.77 -1.01 -4.81
N LEU A 195 11.15 -2.14 -5.17
CA LEU A 195 10.44 -3.02 -4.23
C LEU A 195 11.40 -3.61 -3.19
N GLY A 196 12.57 -4.07 -3.63
CA GLY A 196 13.63 -4.57 -2.75
C GLY A 196 14.15 -3.51 -1.78
N VAL A 197 14.36 -2.27 -2.26
CA VAL A 197 14.75 -1.13 -1.44
C VAL A 197 13.65 -0.79 -0.43
N SER A 198 12.38 -0.74 -0.86
CA SER A 198 11.24 -0.45 0.03
C SER A 198 11.15 -1.50 1.15
N LEU A 199 11.22 -2.79 0.80
CA LEU A 199 11.28 -3.88 1.77
C LEU A 199 12.48 -3.74 2.71
N ALA A 200 13.68 -3.52 2.18
CA ALA A 200 14.89 -3.36 2.98
C ALA A 200 14.74 -2.22 3.99
N THR A 201 14.27 -1.04 3.55
CA THR A 201 14.12 0.13 4.44
C THR A 201 13.13 -0.13 5.58
N ALA A 202 12.08 -0.92 5.35
CA ALA A 202 11.12 -1.30 6.38
C ALA A 202 11.75 -2.18 7.49
N TYR A 203 12.79 -2.95 7.16
CA TYR A 203 13.47 -3.85 8.10
C TYR A 203 14.79 -3.30 8.67
N VAL A 204 15.43 -2.32 8.01
CA VAL A 204 16.67 -1.70 8.50
C VAL A 204 16.47 -1.06 9.87
N TYR A 205 15.42 -0.25 10.05
CA TYR A 205 15.19 0.42 11.34
C TYR A 205 14.93 -0.58 12.48
N PRO A 206 14.03 -1.58 12.34
CA PRO A 206 13.89 -2.64 13.33
C PRO A 206 15.18 -3.43 13.56
N ALA A 207 15.97 -3.71 12.53
CA ALA A 207 17.23 -4.45 12.65
C ALA A 207 18.25 -3.67 13.48
N VAL A 208 18.47 -2.38 13.16
CA VAL A 208 19.36 -1.49 13.93
C VAL A 208 18.87 -1.37 15.37
N SER A 209 17.56 -1.20 15.58
CA SER A 209 16.96 -1.14 16.92
C SER A 209 17.18 -2.43 17.72
N LYS A 210 17.18 -3.60 17.07
CA LYS A 210 17.50 -4.88 17.72
C LYS A 210 18.98 -5.00 18.09
N LEU A 211 19.87 -4.48 17.26
CA LEU A 211 21.31 -4.43 17.56
C LEU A 211 21.61 -3.56 18.78
N THR A 212 20.83 -2.50 19.01
CA THR A 212 20.98 -1.65 20.20
C THR A 212 20.54 -2.31 21.52
N LEU A 213 19.81 -3.45 21.47
CA LEU A 213 19.35 -4.19 22.67
C LEU A 213 20.41 -5.17 23.22
N GLY A 214 21.66 -5.07 22.76
CA GLY A 214 22.76 -5.93 23.19
C GLY A 214 22.90 -7.19 22.33
N ARG A 215 22.86 -8.38 22.95
CA ARG A 215 23.10 -9.65 22.24
C ARG A 215 21.96 -9.97 21.25
N PRO A 216 22.24 -10.49 20.04
CA PRO A 216 21.26 -10.62 18.95
C PRO A 216 20.09 -11.60 19.19
N TRP A 217 20.04 -12.30 20.33
CA TRP A 217 18.93 -13.18 20.75
C TRP A 217 18.11 -12.63 21.92
N THR A 218 18.57 -11.58 22.61
CA THR A 218 17.84 -11.01 23.76
C THR A 218 16.51 -10.40 23.32
N TRP A 219 16.42 -9.90 22.09
CA TRP A 219 15.17 -9.34 21.54
C TRP A 219 14.04 -10.36 21.46
N ALA A 220 14.33 -11.64 21.16
CA ALA A 220 13.30 -12.68 21.05
C ALA A 220 12.72 -13.03 22.43
N ILE A 221 13.58 -13.00 23.45
CA ILE A 221 13.21 -13.18 24.86
C ILE A 221 12.42 -11.96 25.35
N HIS A 222 12.84 -10.73 25.00
CA HIS A 222 12.18 -9.50 25.42
C HIS A 222 10.83 -9.26 24.74
N ASN A 223 10.67 -9.66 23.48
CA ASN A 223 9.44 -9.40 22.71
C ASN A 223 8.31 -10.42 22.96
N ARG A 224 8.50 -11.40 23.85
CA ARG A 224 7.52 -12.46 24.17
C ARG A 224 6.90 -13.05 22.90
N MET A 225 7.55 -14.04 22.27
CA MET A 225 7.14 -14.62 20.97
C MET A 225 5.64 -14.96 20.87
N GLU A 226 4.99 -15.28 21.98
CA GLU A 226 3.53 -15.43 22.11
C GLU A 226 2.76 -14.17 21.68
N ALA A 227 3.18 -12.99 22.13
CA ALA A 227 2.63 -11.70 21.74
C ALA A 227 2.83 -11.42 20.24
N LEU A 228 3.92 -11.92 19.65
CA LEU A 228 4.16 -11.81 18.21
C LEU A 228 3.18 -12.69 17.40
N THR A 229 2.90 -13.90 17.89
CA THR A 229 1.89 -14.80 17.30
C THR A 229 0.49 -14.21 17.40
N VAL A 230 0.11 -13.66 18.55
CA VAL A 230 -1.19 -13.00 18.77
C VAL A 230 -1.32 -11.75 17.90
N SER A 231 -0.28 -10.93 17.85
CA SER A 231 -0.21 -9.75 16.99
C SER A 231 -0.39 -10.16 15.51
N SER A 232 0.30 -11.20 15.05
CA SER A 232 0.19 -11.72 13.68
C SER A 232 -1.22 -12.20 13.36
N ALA A 233 -1.87 -12.92 14.29
CA ALA A 233 -3.25 -13.36 14.15
C ALA A 233 -4.25 -12.18 14.11
N HIS A 234 -4.13 -11.21 15.02
CA HIS A 234 -4.97 -10.00 15.03
C HIS A 234 -4.83 -9.18 13.74
N LYS A 235 -3.65 -9.24 13.12
CA LYS A 235 -3.35 -8.55 11.86
C LYS A 235 -3.80 -9.33 10.62
N GLY A 236 -4.46 -10.47 10.80
CA GLY A 236 -5.04 -11.28 9.71
C GLY A 236 -4.04 -12.24 9.04
N TRP A 237 -2.78 -12.29 9.49
CA TRP A 237 -1.77 -13.20 8.91
C TRP A 237 -1.99 -14.65 9.30
N MET A 238 -2.75 -14.92 10.36
CA MET A 238 -3.10 -16.27 10.80
C MET A 238 -4.61 -16.43 10.91
N TRP A 239 -5.38 -15.81 10.00
CA TRP A 239 -6.85 -15.84 10.05
C TRP A 239 -7.42 -17.26 10.02
N TRP A 240 -6.68 -18.23 9.47
CA TRP A 240 -7.05 -19.66 9.44
C TRP A 240 -6.81 -20.40 10.77
N TRP A 241 -6.14 -19.77 11.75
CA TRP A 241 -5.96 -20.35 13.08
C TRP A 241 -7.15 -20.01 13.99
N PRO A 242 -7.71 -21.00 14.71
CA PRO A 242 -8.76 -20.73 15.68
C PRO A 242 -8.27 -19.74 16.75
N THR A 243 -9.06 -18.71 17.03
CA THR A 243 -8.75 -17.69 18.06
C THR A 243 -8.46 -18.30 19.43
N LYS A 244 -9.11 -19.42 19.77
CA LYS A 244 -8.85 -20.20 20.99
C LYS A 244 -7.44 -20.78 21.04
N ARG A 245 -6.87 -21.21 19.91
CA ARG A 245 -5.47 -21.69 19.83
C ARG A 245 -4.50 -20.54 20.01
N VAL A 246 -4.75 -19.40 19.37
CA VAL A 246 -3.91 -18.19 19.52
C VAL A 246 -3.92 -17.68 20.95
N ALA A 247 -5.11 -17.60 21.57
CA ALA A 247 -5.26 -17.18 22.97
C ALA A 247 -4.60 -18.16 23.96
N GLY A 248 -4.65 -19.47 23.68
CA GLY A 248 -4.00 -20.49 24.51
C GLY A 248 -2.47 -20.45 24.51
N MET A 249 -1.85 -19.75 23.55
CA MET A 249 -0.40 -19.52 23.52
C MET A 249 0.03 -18.36 24.41
N VAL A 250 -0.88 -17.47 24.80
CA VAL A 250 -0.65 -16.43 25.80
C VAL A 250 -1.03 -17.00 27.16
N ARG A 251 -0.27 -17.97 27.67
CA ARG A 251 -0.39 -18.28 29.09
C ARG A 251 0.33 -17.18 29.85
N PRO A 252 -0.29 -16.57 30.88
CA PRO A 252 0.47 -15.71 31.77
C PRO A 252 1.63 -16.54 32.32
N LEU A 253 2.86 -16.10 32.08
CA LEU A 253 4.01 -16.57 32.84
C LEU A 253 3.68 -16.30 34.30
N ALA A 254 3.50 -17.39 35.06
CA ALA A 254 3.41 -17.35 36.51
C ALA A 254 4.77 -16.92 37.10
#